data_AF-A0A1S2HSA6-F1
#
_entry.id   AF-A0A1S2HSA6-F1
#
_cell.length_a   1.000
_cell.length_b   1.000
_cell.length_c   1.000
_cell.angle_alpha   90.00
_cell.angle_beta   90.00
_cell.angle_gamma   90.00
#
_symmetry.space_group_name_H-M   'P 1'
#
loop_
_entity.id
_entity.type
_entity.pdbx_description
1 polymer ?
#
loop_
_entity_poly.entity_id
_entity_poly.type
_entity_poly.pdbx_seq_one_letter_code
_entity_poly.pdbx_strand_id
1 'polypeptide(L)'
;MGNGWQIEPAGVQTTLTDTETAATNLSTAFDGLADAHAALTTAVGDDQAVAGAVAALIESHSALLQRVGNHITAGLAGAATATLAYYHGDEEMAATAQTNAIRASSTGDFSAFDLGGDQ
;
A
#
# COMPACT_ATOMS: atom_id res chain seq x y z
N MET A 1 -30.21 -18.53 18.50
CA MET A 1 -28.92 -19.06 18.02
C MET A 1 -28.61 -18.36 16.72
N GLY A 2 -27.51 -17.61 16.66
CA GLY A 2 -27.12 -16.85 15.46
C GLY A 2 -26.27 -15.61 15.73
N ASN A 3 -25.42 -15.59 16.77
CA ASN A 3 -24.38 -14.56 16.94
C ASN A 3 -23.17 -14.90 16.05
N GLY A 4 -23.43 -15.35 14.82
CA GLY A 4 -22.40 -15.75 13.86
C GLY A 4 -21.95 -14.51 13.09
N TRP A 5 -20.67 -14.21 13.17
CA TRP A 5 -19.98 -13.19 12.39
C TRP A 5 -20.42 -13.22 10.91
N GLN A 6 -20.98 -12.11 10.41
CA GLN A 6 -21.45 -11.97 9.02
C GLN A 6 -20.39 -11.26 8.18
N ILE A 7 -19.32 -11.97 7.84
CA ILE A 7 -18.40 -11.54 6.76
C ILE A 7 -18.88 -12.16 5.45
N GLU A 8 -18.92 -11.36 4.38
CA GLU A 8 -19.10 -11.84 3.01
C GLU A 8 -17.72 -11.93 2.34
N PRO A 9 -17.11 -13.13 2.20
CA PRO A 9 -15.75 -13.27 1.70
C PRO A 9 -15.58 -12.72 0.28
N ALA A 10 -16.62 -12.84 -0.56
CA ALA A 10 -16.62 -12.30 -1.91
C ALA A 10 -16.53 -10.76 -1.91
N GLY A 11 -17.27 -10.08 -1.03
CA GLY A 11 -17.21 -8.62 -0.90
C GLY A 11 -15.87 -8.12 -0.37
N VAL A 12 -15.26 -8.87 0.55
CA VAL A 12 -13.88 -8.59 1.01
C VAL A 12 -12.90 -8.75 -0.14
N GLN A 13 -12.98 -9.84 -0.91
CA GLN A 13 -12.08 -10.07 -2.04
C GLN A 13 -12.19 -8.94 -3.07
N THR A 14 -13.41 -8.50 -3.42
CA THR A 14 -13.61 -7.34 -4.30
C THR A 14 -12.92 -6.09 -3.76
N THR A 15 -13.11 -5.78 -2.46
CA THR A 15 -12.50 -4.60 -1.83
C THR A 15 -10.97 -4.67 -1.84
N LEU A 16 -10.39 -5.84 -1.61
CA LEU A 16 -8.94 -6.06 -1.69
C LEU A 16 -8.42 -5.83 -3.10
N THR A 17 -9.07 -6.41 -4.12
CA THR A 17 -8.70 -6.22 -5.52
C THR A 17 -8.79 -4.76 -5.96
N ASP A 18 -9.86 -4.05 -5.56
CA ASP A 18 -10.03 -2.64 -5.87
C ASP A 18 -8.93 -1.78 -5.22
N THR A 19 -8.55 -2.12 -3.99
CA THR A 19 -7.47 -1.44 -3.26
C THR A 19 -6.11 -1.70 -3.91
N GLU A 20 -5.83 -2.93 -4.34
CA GLU A 20 -4.61 -3.28 -5.07
C GLU A 20 -4.53 -2.56 -6.43
N THR A 21 -5.66 -2.46 -7.13
CA THR A 21 -5.75 -1.70 -8.39
C THR A 21 -5.45 -0.22 -8.17
N ALA A 22 -6.04 0.38 -7.13
CA ALA A 22 -5.76 1.77 -6.76
C ALA A 22 -4.29 1.98 -6.38
N ALA A 23 -3.68 1.03 -5.66
CA ALA A 23 -2.26 1.05 -5.30
C ALA A 23 -1.36 1.01 -6.54
N THR A 24 -1.69 0.15 -7.50
CA THR A 24 -0.95 0.01 -8.77
C THR A 24 -1.02 1.30 -9.58
N ASN A 25 -2.21 1.90 -9.69
CA ASN A 25 -2.39 3.18 -10.37
C ASN A 25 -1.58 4.29 -9.71
N LEU A 26 -1.53 4.31 -8.38
CA LEU A 26 -0.74 5.26 -7.62
C LEU A 26 0.76 5.09 -7.89
N SER A 27 1.28 3.85 -7.84
CA SER A 27 2.69 3.56 -8.17
C SER A 27 3.03 4.00 -9.59
N THR A 28 2.17 3.66 -10.56
CA THR A 28 2.36 4.02 -11.98
C THR A 28 2.43 5.53 -12.18
N ALA A 29 1.57 6.29 -11.47
CA ALA A 29 1.59 7.75 -11.52
C ALA A 29 2.91 8.33 -10.95
N PHE A 30 3.50 7.68 -9.94
CA PHE A 30 4.80 8.08 -9.41
C PHE A 30 5.96 7.75 -10.32
N ASP A 31 5.96 6.59 -10.96
CA ASP A 31 7.00 6.24 -11.92
C ASP A 31 7.03 7.25 -13.08
N GLY A 32 5.85 7.70 -13.54
CA GLY A 32 5.74 8.76 -14.55
C GLY A 32 6.23 10.14 -14.10
N LEU A 33 6.40 10.38 -12.80
CA LEU A 33 6.88 11.66 -12.26
C LEU A 33 8.37 11.86 -12.53
N ALA A 34 9.16 10.78 -12.54
CA ALA A 34 10.57 10.81 -12.90
C ALA A 34 10.76 11.17 -14.38
N ASP A 35 9.96 10.57 -15.26
CA ASP A 35 9.96 10.87 -16.70
C ASP A 35 9.54 12.32 -16.96
N ALA A 36 8.49 12.80 -16.28
CA ALA A 36 8.04 14.18 -16.37
C ALA A 36 9.11 15.18 -15.89
N HIS A 37 9.84 14.85 -14.81
CA HIS A 37 10.94 15.66 -14.31
C HIS A 37 12.13 15.71 -15.29
N ALA A 38 12.48 14.57 -15.90
CA ALA A 38 13.51 14.52 -16.94
C ALA A 38 13.14 15.36 -18.17
N ALA A 39 11.88 15.28 -18.61
CA ALA A 39 11.36 16.11 -19.69
C ALA A 39 11.39 17.61 -19.34
N LEU A 40 10.99 17.97 -18.13
CA LEU A 40 11.04 19.34 -17.62
C LEU A 40 12.48 19.88 -17.62
N THR A 41 13.43 19.10 -17.08
CA THR A 41 14.85 19.45 -17.01
C THR A 41 15.43 19.73 -18.40
N THR A 42 15.01 18.95 -19.40
CA THR A 42 15.39 19.15 -20.81
C THR A 42 14.77 20.42 -21.39
N ALA A 43 13.50 20.71 -21.07
CA ALA A 43 12.76 21.84 -21.63
C ALA A 43 13.20 23.20 -21.07
N VAL A 44 13.61 23.28 -19.80
CA VAL A 44 13.99 24.55 -19.17
C VAL A 44 15.40 25.03 -19.52
N GLY A 45 16.24 24.19 -20.13
CA GLY A 45 17.59 24.57 -20.57
C GLY A 45 18.46 25.07 -19.41
N ASP A 46 18.99 26.29 -19.49
CA ASP A 46 19.84 26.85 -18.42
C ASP A 46 19.04 27.35 -17.20
N ASP A 47 17.72 27.54 -17.33
CA ASP A 47 16.87 28.13 -16.28
C ASP A 47 16.29 27.06 -15.34
N GLN A 48 17.19 26.40 -14.63
CA GLN A 48 16.92 25.18 -13.84
C GLN A 48 16.16 25.42 -12.52
N ALA A 49 15.78 26.66 -12.20
CA ALA A 49 15.13 26.97 -10.93
C ALA A 49 13.80 26.21 -10.75
N VAL A 50 13.00 26.10 -11.81
CA VAL A 50 11.71 25.39 -11.79
C VAL A 50 11.92 23.88 -11.71
N ALA A 51 12.84 23.32 -12.50
CA ALA A 51 13.16 21.90 -12.46
C ALA A 51 13.72 21.46 -11.11
N GLY A 52 14.57 22.29 -10.49
CA GLY A 52 15.10 22.06 -9.14
C GLY A 52 14.02 22.12 -8.06
N ALA A 53 13.08 23.07 -8.15
CA ALA A 53 11.95 23.14 -7.21
C ALA A 53 11.03 21.91 -7.31
N VAL A 54 10.77 21.43 -8.53
CA VAL A 54 10.00 20.19 -8.75
C VAL A 54 10.75 18.97 -8.20
N ALA A 55 12.06 18.86 -8.42
CA ALA A 55 12.87 17.78 -7.84
C ALA A 55 12.78 17.76 -6.31
N ALA A 56 12.94 18.93 -5.68
CA ALA A 56 12.85 19.07 -4.23
C ALA A 56 11.45 18.72 -3.69
N LEU A 57 10.39 19.06 -4.44
CA LEU A 57 9.03 18.66 -4.10
C LEU A 57 8.85 17.15 -4.15
N ILE A 58 9.33 16.49 -5.22
CA ILE A 58 9.28 15.03 -5.37
C ILE A 58 10.02 14.36 -4.21
N GLU A 59 11.24 14.82 -3.92
CA GLU A 59 12.05 14.31 -2.81
C GLU A 59 11.35 14.50 -1.46
N SER A 60 10.72 15.65 -1.21
CA SER A 60 10.00 15.90 0.04
C SER A 60 8.80 14.96 0.25
N HIS A 61 8.23 14.43 -0.83
CA HIS A 61 7.08 13.53 -0.78
C HIS A 61 7.47 12.06 -0.79
N SER A 62 8.68 11.68 -1.24
CA SER A 62 9.12 10.29 -1.34
C SER A 62 8.88 9.48 -0.05
N ALA A 63 9.25 10.04 1.11
CA ALA A 63 9.04 9.42 2.41
C ALA A 63 7.56 9.31 2.80
N LEU A 64 6.72 10.29 2.42
CA LEU A 64 5.28 10.20 2.63
C LEU A 64 4.68 9.07 1.79
N LEU A 65 5.10 8.96 0.54
CA LEU A 65 4.60 7.96 -0.39
C LEU A 65 5.01 6.56 0.00
N GLN A 66 6.24 6.39 0.49
CA GLN A 66 6.67 5.12 1.07
C GLN A 66 5.81 4.72 2.27
N ARG A 67 5.45 5.66 3.16
CA ARG A 67 4.52 5.38 4.27
C ARG A 67 3.12 5.01 3.77
N VAL A 68 2.62 5.68 2.73
CA VAL A 68 1.33 5.34 2.11
C VAL A 68 1.37 3.93 1.52
N GLY A 69 2.42 3.59 0.76
CA GLY A 69 2.63 2.25 0.23
C GLY A 69 2.64 1.21 1.35
N ASN A 70 3.38 1.47 2.43
CA ASN A 70 3.42 0.56 3.57
C ASN A 70 2.04 0.35 4.21
N HIS A 71 1.26 1.43 4.34
CA HIS A 71 -0.11 1.37 4.86
C HIS A 71 -1.03 0.54 3.97
N ILE A 72 -0.94 0.70 2.65
CA ILE A 72 -1.77 -0.06 1.70
C ILE A 72 -1.42 -1.55 1.77
N THR A 73 -0.14 -1.90 1.66
CA THR A 73 0.32 -3.29 1.73
C THR A 73 -0.06 -3.96 3.05
N ALA A 74 0.15 -3.25 4.17
CA ALA A 74 -0.20 -3.76 5.49
C ALA A 74 -1.72 -3.95 5.65
N GLY A 75 -2.51 -3.02 5.13
CA GLY A 75 -3.96 -3.08 5.15
C GLY A 75 -4.50 -4.26 4.34
N LEU A 76 -3.99 -4.45 3.12
CA LEU A 76 -4.34 -5.58 2.25
C LEU A 76 -4.01 -6.92 2.93
N ALA A 77 -2.78 -7.09 3.40
CA ALA A 77 -2.33 -8.32 4.03
C ALA A 77 -3.08 -8.60 5.34
N GLY A 78 -3.23 -7.59 6.20
CA GLY A 78 -3.97 -7.70 7.45
C GLY A 78 -5.44 -8.08 7.25
N ALA A 79 -6.12 -7.46 6.28
CA ALA A 79 -7.51 -7.75 5.98
C ALA A 79 -7.68 -9.14 5.36
N ALA A 80 -6.78 -9.56 4.46
CA ALA A 80 -6.79 -10.90 3.89
C ALA A 80 -6.57 -11.98 4.96
N THR A 81 -5.52 -11.84 5.79
CA THR A 81 -5.21 -12.79 6.88
C THR A 81 -6.31 -12.82 7.93
N ALA A 82 -6.87 -11.67 8.31
CA ALA A 82 -7.98 -11.61 9.26
C ALA A 82 -9.22 -12.32 8.70
N THR A 83 -9.54 -12.14 7.42
CA THR A 83 -10.69 -12.79 6.76
C THR A 83 -10.52 -14.30 6.69
N LEU A 84 -9.30 -14.78 6.43
CA LEU A 84 -8.97 -16.21 6.47
C LEU A 84 -9.10 -16.77 7.89
N ALA A 85 -8.58 -16.08 8.90
CA ALA A 85 -8.71 -16.45 10.30
C ALA A 85 -10.19 -16.50 10.74
N TYR A 86 -11.00 -15.54 10.28
CA TYR A 86 -12.45 -15.54 10.45
C TYR A 86 -13.11 -16.78 9.84
N TYR A 87 -12.73 -17.17 8.62
CA TYR A 87 -13.26 -18.37 7.96
C TYR A 87 -12.93 -19.65 8.74
N HIS A 88 -11.78 -19.69 9.41
CA HIS A 88 -11.36 -20.81 10.26
C HIS A 88 -11.89 -20.74 11.70
N GLY A 89 -12.58 -19.66 12.09
CA GLY A 89 -13.10 -19.46 13.45
C GLY A 89 -12.02 -19.15 14.49
N ASP A 90 -10.87 -18.63 14.07
CA ASP A 90 -9.75 -18.28 14.94
C ASP A 90 -9.70 -16.76 15.18
N GLU A 91 -10.40 -16.32 16.24
CA GLU A 91 -10.50 -14.91 16.61
C GLU A 91 -9.15 -14.32 17.06
N GLU A 92 -8.28 -15.14 17.66
CA GLU A 92 -6.96 -14.72 18.13
C GLU A 92 -6.03 -14.42 16.93
N MET A 93 -6.07 -15.26 15.90
CA MET A 93 -5.36 -14.97 14.64
C MET A 93 -5.91 -13.72 13.94
N ALA A 94 -7.23 -13.49 13.96
CA ALA A 94 -7.81 -12.29 13.35
C ALA A 94 -7.32 -10.99 14.04
N ALA A 95 -7.26 -10.98 15.38
CA ALA A 95 -6.73 -9.85 16.14
C ALA A 95 -5.21 -9.68 15.95
N THR A 96 -4.48 -10.80 15.84
CA THR A 96 -3.04 -10.79 15.57
C THR A 96 -2.73 -10.22 14.19
N ALA A 97 -3.52 -10.56 13.17
CA ALA A 97 -3.38 -10.01 11.83
C ALA A 97 -3.51 -8.48 11.80
N GLN A 98 -4.50 -7.93 12.51
CA GLN A 98 -4.68 -6.47 12.62
C GLN A 98 -3.51 -5.80 13.35
N THR A 99 -3.02 -6.41 14.43
CA THR A 99 -1.87 -5.91 15.20
C THR A 99 -0.61 -5.88 14.32
N ASN A 100 -0.37 -6.95 13.57
CA ASN A 100 0.74 -7.03 12.62
C ASN A 100 0.61 -6.00 11.50
N ALA A 101 -0.61 -5.70 11.05
CA ALA A 101 -0.84 -4.69 10.01
C ALA A 101 -0.48 -3.29 10.49
N ILE A 102 -0.87 -2.93 11.72
CA ILE A 102 -0.51 -1.62 12.32
C ILE A 102 1.02 -1.51 12.49
N ARG A 103 1.69 -2.60 12.89
CA ARG A 103 3.15 -2.63 12.98
C ARG A 103 3.78 -2.45 11.60
N ALA A 104 3.35 -3.24 10.62
CA ALA A 104 3.90 -3.21 9.27
C ALA A 104 3.68 -1.86 8.58
N SER A 105 2.52 -1.22 8.79
CA SER A 105 2.21 0.08 8.20
C SER A 105 3.14 1.19 8.69
N SER A 106 3.53 1.13 9.96
CA SER A 106 4.39 2.13 10.61
C SER A 106 5.88 1.86 10.41
N THR A 107 6.28 0.59 10.28
CA THR A 107 7.69 0.18 10.24
C THR A 107 8.18 -0.23 8.86
N GLY A 108 7.28 -0.61 7.95
CA GLY A 108 7.60 -1.27 6.69
C GLY A 108 8.07 -2.73 6.85
N ASP A 109 7.98 -3.30 8.05
CA ASP A 109 8.31 -4.71 8.29
C ASP A 109 7.08 -5.59 8.05
N PHE A 110 7.11 -6.31 6.93
CA PHE A 110 6.05 -7.24 6.51
C PHE A 110 6.35 -8.70 6.85
N SER A 111 7.39 -9.01 7.64
CA SER A 111 7.80 -10.39 7.96
C SER A 111 6.71 -11.25 8.60
N ALA A 112 5.68 -10.63 9.17
CA ALA A 112 4.53 -11.31 9.75
C ALA A 112 3.46 -11.73 8.71
N PHE A 113 3.62 -11.33 7.45
CA PHE A 113 2.70 -11.62 6.36
C PHE A 113 3.41 -12.41 5.26
N ASP A 114 2.73 -13.44 4.75
CA ASP A 114 3.11 -14.05 3.48
C ASP A 114 2.51 -13.19 2.35
N LEU A 115 3.35 -12.35 1.76
CA LEU A 115 2.98 -11.47 0.65
C LEU A 115 3.14 -12.13 -0.73
N GLY A 116 3.41 -13.45 -0.78
CA GLY A 116 3.63 -14.17 -2.04
C GLY A 116 5.01 -13.93 -2.66
N GLY A 117 6.00 -13.49 -1.88
CA GLY A 117 7.38 -13.31 -2.31
C GLY A 117 8.22 -14.58 -2.16
N ASP A 118 8.04 -15.54 -3.06
CA ASP A 118 9.06 -16.43 -3.66
C ASP A 118 8.37 -17.52 -4.51
N GLN A 119 8.12 -17.18 -5.78
CA GLN A 119 8.09 -18.08 -6.95
C GLN A 119 8.77 -17.35 -8.11
#